data_AF-A0A9E5LNW4-F1
#
_entry.id   AF-A0A9E5LNW4-F1
#
_cell.length_a   1.000
_cell.length_b   1.000
_cell.length_c   1.000
_cell.angle_alpha   90.00
_cell.angle_beta   90.00
_cell.angle_gamma   90.00
#
_symmetry.space_group_name_H-M   'P 1'
#
loop_
_entity.id
_entity.type
_entity.pdbx_description
1 polymer ?
#
loop_
_entity_poly.entity_id
_entity_poly.type
_entity_poly.pdbx_seq_one_letter_code
_entity_poly.pdbx_strand_id
1 'polypeptide(L)'
;MTAPISDPNNWQPSDLEKLRRRARQRKTKKNALIAAVSSSVVLGTLALVLVNSPGWVSLRDTFFKWAYGVEVLPKVILGFTTNITLTLVAGSSVAVLGLLLALVRTSRSPALTPFRFLATIYVDVFRGIPMILVILLIGFGIPALQIPGVTNEVLIL
;
A
#
# COMPACT_ATOMS: atom_id res chain seq x y z
N MET A 1 55.98 11.20 15.30
CA MET A 1 55.75 9.99 16.13
C MET A 1 54.58 9.24 15.52
N THR A 2 54.85 8.42 14.51
CA THR A 2 53.87 7.71 13.68
C THR A 2 53.56 6.36 14.32
N ALA A 3 52.29 6.10 14.65
CA ALA A 3 51.86 4.81 15.16
C ALA A 3 52.19 3.70 14.13
N PRO A 4 52.68 2.52 14.57
CA PRO A 4 52.99 1.43 13.66
C PRO A 4 51.72 0.94 12.97
N ILE A 5 51.78 0.85 11.64
CA ILE A 5 50.70 0.30 10.80
C ILE A 5 50.58 -1.18 11.18
N SER A 6 49.54 -1.53 11.93
CA SER A 6 49.24 -2.92 12.29
C SER A 6 48.92 -3.71 11.04
N ASP A 7 49.71 -4.76 10.80
CA ASP A 7 49.50 -5.73 9.73
C ASP A 7 48.05 -6.27 9.78
N PRO A 8 47.19 -6.01 8.78
CA PRO A 8 45.76 -6.31 8.84
C PRO A 8 45.46 -7.81 9.00
N ASN A 9 46.44 -8.68 8.75
CA ASN A 9 46.31 -10.13 8.86
C ASN A 9 46.69 -10.72 10.23
N ASN A 10 47.25 -9.94 11.16
CA ASN A 10 47.67 -10.46 12.48
C ASN A 10 46.84 -9.91 13.65
N TRP A 11 45.60 -9.50 13.37
CA TRP A 11 44.69 -9.06 14.40
C TRP A 11 44.22 -10.27 15.24
N GLN A 12 44.67 -10.34 16.49
CA GLN A 12 44.18 -11.31 17.47
C GLN A 12 43.44 -10.59 18.60
N PRO A 13 42.18 -10.95 18.89
CA PRO A 13 41.41 -10.28 19.93
C PRO A 13 42.09 -10.44 21.29
N SER A 14 42.26 -9.33 22.00
CA SER A 14 42.77 -9.30 23.37
C SER A 14 41.90 -10.17 24.28
N ASP A 15 42.49 -10.78 25.32
CA ASP A 15 41.77 -11.70 26.21
C ASP A 15 40.61 -11.02 26.95
N LEU A 16 40.72 -9.72 27.23
CA LEU A 16 39.62 -8.90 27.74
C LEU A 16 38.45 -8.79 26.74
N GLU A 17 38.75 -8.72 25.44
CA GLU A 17 37.74 -8.72 24.38
C GLU A 17 37.06 -10.08 24.25
N LYS A 18 37.81 -11.19 24.33
CA LYS A 18 37.25 -12.55 24.35
C LYS A 18 36.30 -12.75 25.54
N LEU A 19 36.64 -12.26 26.73
CA LEU A 19 35.78 -12.31 27.91
C LEU A 19 34.47 -11.51 27.70
N ARG A 20 34.54 -10.30 27.15
CA ARG A 20 33.36 -9.49 26.80
C ARG A 20 32.48 -10.16 25.75
N ARG A 21 33.08 -10.78 24.72
CA ARG A 21 32.35 -11.53 23.68
C ARG A 21 31.62 -12.74 24.28
N ARG A 22 32.27 -13.53 25.15
CA ARG A 22 31.63 -14.66 25.85
C ARG A 22 30.47 -14.22 26.76
N ALA A 23 30.63 -13.11 27.48
CA ALA A 23 29.56 -12.55 28.32
C ALA A 23 28.37 -12.03 27.49
N ARG A 24 28.63 -11.36 26.36
CA ARG A 24 27.58 -10.93 25.40
C ARG A 24 26.87 -12.12 24.77
N GLN A 25 27.59 -13.14 24.33
CA GLN A 25 27.02 -14.36 23.74
C GLN A 25 26.07 -15.09 24.71
N ARG A 26 26.41 -15.19 26.00
CA ARG A 26 25.52 -15.77 27.03
C ARG A 26 24.23 -14.95 27.20
N LYS A 27 24.31 -13.61 27.20
CA LYS A 27 23.14 -12.73 27.26
C LYS A 27 22.29 -12.81 25.99
N THR A 28 22.89 -12.84 24.81
CA THR A 28 22.16 -12.97 23.54
C THR A 28 21.44 -14.30 23.43
N LYS A 29 22.06 -15.42 23.82
CA LYS A 29 21.39 -16.74 23.84
C LYS A 29 20.21 -16.78 24.81
N LYS A 30 20.36 -16.24 26.02
CA LYS A 30 19.28 -16.16 27.01
C LYS A 30 18.13 -15.28 26.52
N ASN A 31 18.43 -14.11 25.95
CA ASN A 31 17.42 -13.19 25.45
C ASN A 31 16.72 -13.73 24.19
N ALA A 32 17.45 -14.42 23.30
CA ALA A 32 16.86 -15.09 22.13
C ALA A 32 15.91 -16.23 22.54
N LEU A 33 16.27 -17.02 23.57
CA LEU A 33 15.38 -18.03 24.14
C LEU A 33 14.12 -17.38 24.75
N ILE A 34 14.27 -16.31 25.52
CA ILE A 34 13.12 -15.58 26.09
C ILE A 34 12.23 -15.01 24.97
N ALA A 35 12.81 -14.46 23.90
CA ALA A 35 12.08 -13.94 22.76
C ALA A 35 11.33 -15.03 21.99
N ALA A 36 11.95 -16.20 21.78
CA ALA A 36 11.31 -17.34 21.14
C ALA A 36 10.17 -17.89 21.98
N VAL A 37 10.36 -18.04 23.29
CA VAL A 37 9.34 -18.52 24.21
C VAL A 37 8.18 -17.54 24.31
N SER A 38 8.46 -16.24 24.50
CA SER A 38 7.41 -15.23 24.60
C SER A 38 6.61 -15.09 23.30
N SER A 39 7.28 -15.09 22.14
CA SER A 39 6.59 -15.10 20.84
C SER A 39 5.73 -16.35 20.65
N SER A 40 6.24 -17.52 21.05
CA SER A 40 5.49 -18.78 20.95
C SER A 40 4.27 -18.79 21.87
N VAL A 41 4.39 -18.25 23.09
CA VAL A 41 3.28 -18.09 24.03
C VAL A 41 2.23 -17.14 23.44
N VAL A 42 2.62 -15.96 22.97
CA VAL A 42 1.68 -14.99 22.38
C VAL A 42 0.96 -15.57 21.17
N LEU A 43 1.69 -16.17 20.23
CA LEU A 43 1.09 -16.80 19.05
C LEU A 43 0.19 -17.99 19.43
N GLY A 44 0.62 -18.80 20.39
CA GLY A 44 -0.17 -19.92 20.90
C GLY A 44 -1.47 -19.47 21.57
N THR A 45 -1.40 -18.47 22.45
CA THR A 45 -2.59 -17.90 23.09
C THR A 45 -3.55 -17.30 22.06
N LEU A 46 -3.02 -16.54 21.09
CA LEU A 46 -3.82 -15.96 20.01
C LEU A 46 -4.52 -17.06 19.18
N ALA A 47 -3.79 -18.11 18.79
CA ALA A 47 -4.33 -19.24 18.05
C ALA A 47 -5.43 -19.97 18.85
N LEU A 48 -5.23 -20.16 20.16
CA LEU A 48 -6.25 -20.75 21.03
C LEU A 48 -7.51 -19.89 21.08
N VAL A 49 -7.38 -18.57 21.22
CA VAL A 49 -8.54 -17.66 21.21
C VAL A 49 -9.27 -17.73 19.88
N LEU A 50 -8.55 -17.74 18.76
CA LEU A 50 -9.12 -17.85 17.41
C LEU A 50 -9.88 -19.17 17.22
N VAL A 51 -9.28 -20.31 17.53
CA VAL A 51 -9.87 -21.64 17.28
C VAL A 51 -11.05 -21.94 18.22
N ASN A 52 -11.01 -21.43 19.45
CA ASN A 52 -12.13 -21.56 20.39
C ASN A 52 -13.23 -20.50 20.18
N SER A 53 -13.03 -19.55 19.26
CA SER A 53 -14.05 -18.53 18.98
C SER A 53 -15.26 -19.14 18.25
N PRO A 54 -16.49 -18.68 18.54
CA PRO A 54 -17.70 -19.12 17.84
C PRO A 54 -17.65 -18.92 16.31
N GLY A 55 -16.86 -17.96 15.84
CA GLY A 55 -16.70 -17.63 14.41
C GLY A 55 -15.68 -18.47 13.65
N TRP A 56 -14.91 -19.33 14.33
CA TRP A 56 -13.84 -20.12 13.70
C TRP A 56 -14.34 -21.00 12.54
N VAL A 57 -15.50 -21.64 12.72
CA VAL A 57 -16.10 -22.52 11.69
C VAL A 57 -16.45 -21.71 10.44
N SER A 58 -17.07 -20.55 10.60
CA SER A 58 -17.43 -19.69 9.48
C SER A 58 -16.19 -19.13 8.76
N LEU A 59 -15.15 -18.71 9.49
CA LEU A 59 -13.89 -18.25 8.90
C LEU A 59 -13.20 -19.39 8.14
N ARG A 60 -13.14 -20.59 8.72
CA ARG A 60 -12.57 -21.78 8.09
C ARG A 60 -13.31 -22.13 6.80
N ASP A 61 -14.64 -22.09 6.83
CA ASP A 61 -15.45 -22.43 5.67
C ASP A 61 -15.40 -21.34 4.58
N THR A 62 -15.30 -20.06 4.93
CA THR A 62 -15.22 -19.00 3.91
C THR A 62 -13.83 -18.86 3.31
N PHE A 63 -12.77 -18.95 4.12
CA PHE A 63 -11.39 -18.65 3.67
C PHE A 63 -10.55 -19.88 3.35
N PHE A 64 -10.77 -21.02 4.00
CA PHE A 64 -9.91 -22.21 3.88
C PHE A 64 -10.52 -23.33 3.02
N LYS A 65 -11.62 -23.08 2.30
CA LYS A 65 -12.16 -24.02 1.31
C LYS A 65 -11.37 -23.93 0.00
N TRP A 66 -10.34 -24.76 -0.09
CA TRP A 66 -9.49 -24.87 -1.29
C TRP A 66 -10.28 -25.07 -2.58
N ALA A 67 -11.30 -25.94 -2.56
CA ALA A 67 -12.17 -26.20 -3.72
C ALA A 67 -12.90 -24.93 -4.19
N TYR A 68 -13.39 -24.09 -3.27
CA TYR A 68 -14.02 -22.82 -3.60
C TYR A 68 -13.00 -21.81 -4.15
N GLY A 69 -11.78 -21.79 -3.59
CA GLY A 69 -10.68 -20.96 -4.10
C GLY A 69 -10.37 -21.21 -5.58
N VAL A 70 -10.36 -22.48 -6.01
CA VAL A 70 -10.15 -22.85 -7.43
C VAL A 70 -11.35 -22.46 -8.29
N GLU A 71 -12.57 -22.58 -7.78
CA GLU A 71 -13.79 -22.20 -8.50
C GLU A 71 -13.87 -20.69 -8.76
N VAL A 72 -13.44 -19.85 -7.81
CA VAL A 72 -13.45 -18.40 -7.96
C VAL A 72 -12.22 -17.85 -8.68
N LEU A 73 -11.13 -18.61 -8.76
CA LEU A 73 -9.90 -18.25 -9.45
C LEU A 73 -10.13 -17.67 -10.87
N PRO A 74 -10.94 -18.29 -11.76
CA PRO A 74 -11.21 -17.70 -13.08
C PRO A 74 -11.92 -16.36 -13.01
N LYS A 75 -12.85 -16.16 -12.06
CA LYS A 75 -13.52 -14.86 -11.85
C LYS A 75 -12.54 -13.80 -11.35
N VAL A 76 -11.62 -14.18 -10.45
CA VAL A 76 -10.56 -13.29 -9.95
C VAL A 76 -9.63 -12.87 -11.08
N ILE A 77 -9.19 -13.81 -11.92
CA ILE A 77 -8.34 -13.52 -13.08
C ILE A 77 -9.06 -12.59 -14.07
N LEU A 78 -10.36 -12.81 -14.31
CA LEU A 78 -11.17 -11.94 -15.16
C LEU A 78 -11.24 -10.53 -14.58
N GLY A 79 -11.63 -10.39 -13.31
CA GLY A 79 -11.70 -9.09 -12.64
C GLY A 79 -10.34 -8.38 -12.55
N PHE A 80 -9.26 -9.15 -12.34
CA PHE A 80 -7.90 -8.64 -12.37
C PHE A 80 -7.53 -8.10 -13.76
N THR A 81 -7.91 -8.80 -14.83
CA THR A 81 -7.69 -8.35 -16.20
C THR A 81 -8.46 -7.06 -16.46
N THR A 82 -9.72 -6.97 -16.04
CA THR A 82 -10.51 -5.74 -16.11
C THR A 82 -9.83 -4.59 -15.35
N ASN A 83 -9.31 -4.85 -14.15
CA ASN A 83 -8.60 -3.84 -13.37
C ASN A 83 -7.32 -3.36 -14.06
N ILE A 84 -6.55 -4.28 -14.68
CA ILE A 84 -5.38 -3.92 -15.50
C ILE A 84 -5.79 -3.05 -16.68
N THR A 85 -6.79 -3.48 -17.45
CA THR A 85 -7.28 -2.71 -18.61
C THR A 85 -7.74 -1.33 -18.19
N LEU A 86 -8.52 -1.23 -17.10
CA LEU A 86 -8.98 0.04 -16.54
C LEU A 86 -7.79 0.92 -16.13
N THR A 87 -6.82 0.35 -15.41
CA THR A 87 -5.62 1.07 -14.97
C THR A 87 -4.79 1.58 -16.15
N LEU A 88 -4.63 0.77 -17.21
CA LEU A 88 -3.89 1.16 -18.41
C LEU A 88 -4.62 2.25 -19.20
N VAL A 89 -5.92 2.09 -19.44
CA VAL A 89 -6.72 3.05 -20.22
C VAL A 89 -6.89 4.36 -19.46
N ALA A 90 -7.31 4.30 -18.20
CA ALA A 90 -7.48 5.49 -17.37
C ALA A 90 -6.13 6.16 -17.07
N GLY A 91 -5.11 5.38 -16.73
CA GLY A 91 -3.77 5.87 -16.44
C GLY A 91 -3.14 6.58 -17.64
N SER A 92 -3.21 5.99 -18.84
CA SER A 92 -2.72 6.62 -20.06
C SER A 92 -3.52 7.89 -20.42
N SER A 93 -4.85 7.86 -20.29
CA SER A 93 -5.70 9.02 -20.54
C SER A 93 -5.37 10.19 -19.60
N VAL A 94 -5.25 9.91 -18.29
CA VAL A 94 -4.88 10.92 -17.29
C VAL A 94 -3.44 11.39 -17.48
N ALA A 95 -2.52 10.53 -17.90
CA ALA A 95 -1.14 10.92 -18.19
C ALA A 95 -1.09 11.91 -19.37
N VAL A 96 -1.81 11.64 -20.46
CA VAL A 96 -1.87 12.55 -21.63
C VAL A 96 -2.52 13.88 -21.25
N LEU A 97 -3.72 13.84 -20.64
CA LEU A 97 -4.43 15.06 -20.25
C LEU A 97 -3.67 15.86 -19.18
N GLY A 98 -3.12 15.17 -18.18
CA GLY A 98 -2.30 15.77 -17.14
C GLY A 98 -1.04 16.42 -17.68
N LEU A 99 -0.39 15.79 -18.67
CA LEU A 99 0.76 16.37 -19.36
C LEU A 99 0.37 17.63 -20.14
N LEU A 100 -0.73 17.61 -20.90
CA LEU A 100 -1.22 18.79 -21.62
C LEU A 100 -1.51 19.95 -20.66
N LEU A 101 -2.22 19.68 -19.55
CA LEU A 101 -2.49 20.68 -18.51
C LEU A 101 -1.21 21.20 -17.86
N ALA A 102 -0.23 20.32 -17.59
CA ALA A 102 1.05 20.71 -17.04
C ALA A 102 1.85 21.62 -17.99
N LEU A 103 1.85 21.33 -19.29
CA LEU A 103 2.49 22.16 -20.32
C LEU A 103 1.84 23.54 -20.41
N VAL A 104 0.51 23.62 -20.43
CA VAL A 104 -0.21 24.90 -20.39
C VAL A 104 0.11 25.68 -19.11
N ARG A 105 0.16 24.98 -17.96
CA ARG A 105 0.46 25.60 -16.66
C ARG A 105 1.88 26.18 -16.59
N THR A 106 2.86 25.51 -17.21
CA THR A 106 4.29 25.87 -17.16
C THR A 106 4.72 26.82 -18.27
N SER A 107 3.93 26.95 -19.34
CA SER A 107 4.21 27.86 -20.44
C SER A 107 4.24 29.32 -19.98
N ARG A 108 5.30 30.04 -20.37
CA ARG A 108 5.50 31.48 -20.06
C ARG A 108 4.94 32.42 -21.14
N SER A 109 4.22 31.90 -22.13
CA SER A 109 3.68 32.72 -23.22
C SER A 109 2.55 33.63 -22.72
N PRO A 110 2.62 34.97 -22.93
CA PRO A 110 1.60 35.92 -22.48
C PRO A 110 0.21 35.65 -23.04
N ALA A 111 0.10 35.08 -24.25
CA ALA A 111 -1.18 34.73 -24.87
C ALA A 111 -1.88 33.54 -24.21
N LEU A 112 -1.15 32.68 -23.50
CA LEU A 112 -1.70 31.52 -22.77
C LEU A 112 -2.04 31.82 -21.31
N THR A 113 -1.85 33.06 -20.85
CA THR A 113 -2.17 33.49 -19.48
C THR A 113 -3.60 33.13 -19.03
N PRO A 114 -4.68 33.36 -19.81
CA PRO A 114 -6.03 32.99 -19.38
C PRO A 114 -6.22 31.46 -19.25
N PHE A 115 -5.67 30.69 -20.20
CA PHE A 115 -5.71 29.22 -20.15
C PHE A 115 -4.90 28.65 -18.98
N ARG A 116 -3.75 29.26 -18.67
CA ARG A 116 -2.90 28.93 -17.52
C ARG A 116 -3.66 29.11 -16.21
N PHE A 117 -4.41 30.20 -16.08
CA PHE A 117 -5.23 30.47 -14.90
C PHE A 117 -6.33 29.40 -14.75
N LEU A 118 -7.05 29.09 -15.82
CA LEU A 118 -8.11 28.08 -15.81
C LEU A 118 -7.57 26.68 -15.47
N ALA A 119 -6.44 26.28 -16.08
CA ALA A 119 -5.78 25.01 -15.80
C ALA A 119 -5.26 24.93 -14.36
N THR A 120 -4.76 26.04 -13.81
CA THR A 120 -4.30 26.11 -12.41
C THR A 120 -5.47 25.93 -11.45
N ILE A 121 -6.58 26.66 -11.65
CA ILE A 121 -7.79 26.50 -10.83
C ILE A 121 -8.30 25.06 -10.89
N TYR A 122 -8.43 24.49 -12.09
CA TYR A 122 -8.89 23.12 -12.25
C TYR A 122 -8.00 22.14 -11.45
N VAL A 123 -6.69 22.18 -11.67
CA VAL A 123 -5.77 21.26 -10.98
C VAL A 123 -5.78 21.48 -9.47
N ASP A 124 -5.77 22.73 -9.01
CA ASP A 124 -5.68 23.06 -7.60
C ASP A 124 -7.00 22.74 -6.85
N VAL A 125 -8.17 22.91 -7.47
CA VAL A 125 -9.47 22.53 -6.90
C VAL A 125 -9.59 21.00 -6.79
N PHE A 126 -9.37 20.28 -7.89
CA PHE A 126 -9.52 18.82 -7.92
C PHE A 126 -8.47 18.10 -7.05
N ARG A 127 -7.31 18.71 -6.81
CA ARG A 127 -6.28 18.18 -5.88
C ARG A 127 -6.42 18.70 -4.45
N GLY A 128 -7.08 19.83 -4.25
CA GLY A 128 -7.29 20.44 -2.92
C GLY A 128 -8.52 19.91 -2.19
N ILE A 129 -9.54 19.45 -2.92
CA ILE A 129 -10.73 18.83 -2.35
C ILE A 129 -10.46 17.34 -2.11
N PRO A 130 -10.91 16.77 -0.97
CA PRO A 130 -10.85 15.33 -0.73
C PRO A 130 -11.43 14.53 -1.90
N MET A 131 -10.67 13.59 -2.47
CA MET A 131 -11.09 12.78 -3.63
C MET A 131 -12.42 12.06 -3.37
N ILE A 132 -12.65 11.62 -2.13
CA ILE A 132 -13.93 10.99 -1.76
C ILE A 132 -15.13 11.91 -2.01
N LEU A 133 -15.02 13.22 -1.77
CA LEU A 133 -16.10 14.17 -2.05
C LEU A 133 -16.36 14.28 -3.55
N VAL A 134 -15.31 14.24 -4.37
CA VAL A 134 -15.43 14.25 -5.84
C VAL A 134 -16.14 12.99 -6.32
N ILE A 135 -15.75 11.83 -5.82
CA ILE A 135 -16.42 10.55 -6.15
C ILE A 135 -17.88 10.58 -5.71
N LEU A 136 -18.20 11.12 -4.52
CA LEU A 136 -19.57 11.27 -4.04
C LEU A 136 -20.39 12.23 -4.91
N LEU A 137 -19.81 13.35 -5.33
CA LEU A 137 -20.47 14.29 -6.24
C LEU A 137 -20.77 13.64 -7.59
N ILE A 138 -19.86 12.82 -8.11
CA ILE A 138 -20.08 12.09 -9.36
C ILE A 138 -21.14 10.98 -9.16
N GLY A 139 -21.01 10.18 -8.11
CA GLY A 139 -21.88 9.04 -7.84
C GLY A 139 -23.31 9.40 -7.42
N PHE A 140 -23.49 10.52 -6.70
CA PHE A 140 -24.80 10.97 -6.22
C PHE A 140 -25.25 12.29 -6.85
N GLY A 141 -24.33 13.22 -7.09
CA GLY A 141 -24.66 14.54 -7.63
C GLY A 141 -25.05 14.51 -9.11
N ILE A 142 -24.39 13.71 -9.96
CA ILE A 142 -24.78 13.59 -11.37
C ILE A 142 -26.18 12.96 -11.53
N PRO A 143 -26.52 11.83 -10.88
CA PRO A 143 -27.88 11.28 -10.93
C PRO A 143 -28.94 12.25 -10.39
N ALA A 144 -28.60 13.07 -9.39
CA ALA A 144 -29.51 14.07 -8.83
C ALA A 144 -29.88 15.21 -9.81
N LEU A 145 -29.10 15.41 -10.88
CA LEU A 145 -29.40 16.42 -11.90
C LEU A 145 -30.55 16.02 -12.84
N GLN A 146 -31.04 14.77 -12.76
CA GLN A 146 -32.17 14.23 -13.55
C GLN A 146 -32.10 14.56 -15.05
N ILE A 147 -30.88 14.59 -15.61
CA ILE A 147 -30.66 14.96 -17.01
C ILE A 147 -31.18 13.81 -17.90
N PRO A 148 -32.08 14.08 -18.86
CA PRO A 148 -32.57 13.07 -19.78
C PRO A 148 -31.40 12.45 -20.58
N GLY A 149 -31.14 11.15 -20.39
CA GLY A 149 -30.07 10.41 -21.07
C GLY A 149 -28.86 10.05 -20.20
N VAL A 150 -28.82 10.51 -18.94
CA VAL A 150 -27.87 10.04 -17.92
C VAL A 150 -28.60 9.08 -16.98
N THR A 151 -27.92 8.02 -16.50
CA THR A 151 -28.54 7.01 -15.63
C THR A 151 -29.05 7.65 -14.34
N ASN A 152 -30.37 7.54 -14.10
CA ASN A 152 -31.05 8.20 -12.98
C ASN A 152 -31.15 7.33 -11.72
N GLU A 153 -30.63 6.10 -11.76
CA GLU A 153 -30.75 5.16 -10.65
C GLU A 153 -29.42 4.98 -9.92
N VAL A 154 -29.43 5.40 -8.64
CA VAL A 154 -28.29 5.32 -7.72
C VAL A 154 -27.97 3.88 -7.29
N LEU A 155 -28.89 2.94 -7.52
CA LEU A 155 -28.84 1.56 -7.01
C LEU A 155 -28.16 0.54 -7.95
N ILE A 156 -27.71 0.94 -9.14
CA ILE A 156 -27.14 0.03 -10.16
C ILE A 156 -25.64 0.33 -10.46
N LEU A 157 -24.94 0.98 -9.53
CA LEU A 157 -23.46 1.08 -9.54
C LEU A 157 -22.82 -0.04 -8.72
#